data_AF-A0A943KZX8-F1
#
_entry.id   AF-A0A943KZX8-F1
#
_cell.length_a   1.000
_cell.length_b   1.000
_cell.length_c   1.000
_cell.angle_alpha   90.00
_cell.angle_beta   90.00
_cell.angle_gamma   90.00
#
_symmetry.space_group_name_H-M   'P 1'
#
loop_
_entity.id
_entity.type
_entity.pdbx_description
1 polymer ?
#
loop_
_entity_poly.entity_id
_entity_poly.type
_entity_poly.pdbx_seq_one_letter_code
_entity_poly.pdbx_strand_id
1 'polypeptide(L)'
;MKKLLTSIILILIFSTFFIGCSDKSSILEKDNIREAAYNWIDDNIKYTIIDWQTSKIENITFDKEHLIINERETLDIINTEVFKVTFTTKDDDLLGPVIVYLDTDTFEVLGMDFRE
;
A
#
# COMPACT_ATOMS: atom_id res chain seq x y z
N MET A 1 4.31 48.91 35.42
CA MET A 1 4.51 48.27 34.09
C MET A 1 5.51 47.11 34.17
N LYS A 2 5.19 46.03 34.91
CA LYS A 2 6.07 44.84 34.99
C LYS A 2 5.34 43.49 34.98
N LYS A 3 3.99 43.50 35.07
CA LYS A 3 3.16 42.28 35.09
C LYS A 3 2.50 41.95 33.74
N LEU A 4 2.60 42.86 32.76
CA LEU A 4 2.04 42.65 31.42
C LEU A 4 3.06 42.04 30.43
N LEU A 5 4.36 42.10 30.74
CA LEU A 5 5.43 41.55 29.90
C LEU A 5 5.57 40.02 30.03
N THR A 6 5.16 39.44 31.16
CA THR A 6 5.22 37.99 31.39
C THR A 6 4.13 37.22 30.65
N SER A 7 3.01 37.85 30.31
CA SER A 7 1.88 37.16 29.68
C SER A 7 2.05 36.94 28.17
N ILE A 8 2.89 37.75 27.51
CA ILE A 8 3.11 37.66 26.06
C ILE A 8 4.15 36.57 25.73
N ILE A 9 5.09 36.31 26.64
CA ILE A 9 6.12 35.27 26.47
C ILE A 9 5.53 33.85 26.58
N LEU A 10 4.42 33.67 27.32
CA LEU A 10 3.81 32.35 27.51
C LEU A 10 3.02 31.85 26.29
N ILE A 11 2.55 32.76 25.43
CA ILE A 11 1.72 32.43 24.25
C ILE A 11 2.59 32.02 23.04
N LEU A 12 3.83 32.51 22.96
CA LEU A 12 4.76 32.21 21.86
C LEU A 12 5.41 30.82 21.95
N ILE A 13 5.30 30.12 23.07
CA ILE A 13 5.90 28.79 23.27
C ILE A 13 4.96 27.65 22.82
N PHE A 14 3.67 27.94 22.59
CA PHE A 14 2.69 26.91 22.22
C PHE A 14 2.62 26.63 20.71
N SER A 15 3.28 27.43 19.87
CA SER A 15 3.22 27.29 18.40
C SER A 15 4.27 26.36 17.80
N THR A 16 5.17 25.76 18.58
CA THR A 16 6.23 24.88 18.04
C THR A 16 5.95 23.38 18.17
N PHE A 17 4.74 22.97 18.54
CA PHE A 17 4.36 21.54 18.62
C PHE A 17 3.71 20.96 17.35
N PHE A 18 3.84 21.62 16.19
CA PHE A 18 3.57 20.98 14.88
C PHE A 18 4.88 20.47 14.28
N ILE A 19 5.54 19.53 14.96
CA ILE A 19 6.55 18.69 14.31
C ILE A 19 5.78 17.61 13.56
N GLY A 20 5.89 17.63 12.23
CA GLY A 20 5.20 16.74 11.30
C GLY A 20 5.37 15.28 11.70
N CYS A 21 4.23 14.62 11.93
CA CYS A 21 4.12 13.19 12.17
C CYS A 21 3.42 12.54 10.96
N SER A 22 3.92 12.77 9.74
CA SER A 22 3.39 12.17 8.51
C SER A 22 3.95 10.77 8.24
N ASP A 23 5.16 10.49 8.73
CA ASP A 23 5.92 9.32 8.27
C ASP A 23 5.43 8.02 8.95
N LYS A 24 5.05 8.09 10.22
CA LYS A 24 4.54 6.90 10.94
C LYS A 24 3.19 6.43 10.39
N SER A 25 2.33 7.37 9.97
CA SER A 25 1.01 7.04 9.42
C SER A 25 1.13 6.35 8.05
N SER A 26 1.97 6.91 7.17
CA SER A 26 2.17 6.35 5.82
C SER A 26 2.91 5.02 5.83
N ILE A 27 3.80 4.77 6.81
CA ILE A 27 4.43 3.45 6.99
C ILE A 27 3.38 2.41 7.41
N LEU A 28 2.55 2.73 8.41
CA LEU A 28 1.53 1.81 8.92
C LEU A 28 0.48 1.46 7.85
N GLU A 29 0.11 2.45 7.02
CA GLU A 29 -0.78 2.24 5.89
C GLU A 29 -0.18 1.31 4.83
N LYS A 30 1.10 1.50 4.46
CA LYS A 30 1.78 0.62 3.51
C LYS A 30 1.92 -0.81 4.04
N ASP A 31 2.19 -0.98 5.33
CA ASP A 31 2.29 -2.31 5.92
C ASP A 31 0.95 -3.04 5.90
N ASN A 32 -0.16 -2.34 6.15
CA ASN A 32 -1.51 -2.90 6.02
C ASN A 32 -1.81 -3.35 4.58
N ILE A 33 -1.42 -2.56 3.57
CA ILE A 33 -1.62 -2.89 2.15
C ILE A 33 -0.84 -4.17 1.78
N ARG A 34 0.42 -4.28 2.19
CA ARG A 34 1.24 -5.48 1.92
C ARG A 34 0.69 -6.71 2.61
N GLU A 35 0.29 -6.56 3.87
CA GLU A 35 -0.24 -7.67 4.66
C GLU A 35 -1.56 -8.18 4.07
N ALA A 36 -2.48 -7.29 3.69
CA ALA A 36 -3.74 -7.66 3.03
C ALA A 36 -3.47 -8.42 1.72
N ALA A 37 -2.59 -7.86 0.88
CA ALA A 37 -2.20 -8.48 -0.38
C ALA A 37 -1.54 -9.85 -0.18
N TYR A 38 -0.60 -9.96 0.76
CA TYR A 38 0.10 -11.21 1.05
C TYR A 38 -0.86 -12.28 1.58
N ASN A 39 -1.73 -11.91 2.52
CA ASN A 39 -2.62 -12.87 3.19
C ASN A 39 -3.66 -13.48 2.23
N TRP A 40 -4.07 -12.74 1.20
CA TRP A 40 -5.02 -13.20 0.18
C TRP A 40 -4.46 -14.28 -0.75
N ILE A 41 -3.13 -14.35 -0.93
CA ILE A 41 -2.47 -15.30 -1.83
C ILE A 41 -2.52 -16.72 -1.25
N ASP A 42 -2.72 -17.73 -2.11
CA ASP A 42 -2.62 -19.13 -1.71
C ASP A 42 -1.24 -19.51 -1.16
N ASP A 43 -1.21 -20.38 -0.14
CA ASP A 43 0.01 -20.77 0.54
C ASP A 43 1.09 -21.32 -0.40
N ASN A 44 0.69 -22.05 -1.44
CA ASN A 44 1.60 -22.57 -2.47
C ASN A 44 2.38 -21.46 -3.18
N ILE A 45 1.72 -20.35 -3.49
CA ILE A 45 2.34 -19.18 -4.12
C ILE A 45 3.17 -18.42 -3.08
N LYS A 46 2.68 -18.28 -1.84
CA LYS A 46 3.44 -17.64 -0.74
C LYS A 46 4.82 -18.24 -0.52
N TYR A 47 4.99 -19.56 -0.70
CA TYR A 47 6.30 -20.22 -0.57
C TYR A 47 7.35 -19.76 -1.60
N THR A 48 6.90 -19.18 -2.72
CA THR A 48 7.78 -18.65 -3.77
C THR A 48 8.26 -17.23 -3.44
N ILE A 49 7.50 -16.48 -2.63
CA ILE A 49 7.81 -15.09 -2.28
C ILE A 49 9.04 -15.04 -1.36
N ILE A 50 10.01 -14.18 -1.71
CA ILE A 50 11.27 -14.05 -0.96
C ILE A 50 11.05 -13.30 0.35
N ASP A 51 10.43 -12.13 0.27
CA ASP A 51 10.11 -11.26 1.40
C ASP A 51 8.94 -10.36 1.02
N TRP A 52 7.80 -10.54 1.71
CA TRP A 52 6.59 -9.79 1.41
C TRP A 52 6.61 -8.39 2.04
N GLN A 53 7.39 -8.17 3.10
CA GLN A 53 7.44 -6.91 3.86
C GLN A 53 8.15 -5.81 3.07
N THR A 54 9.04 -6.20 2.17
CA THR A 54 9.79 -5.29 1.28
C THR A 54 9.15 -5.15 -0.11
N SER A 55 7.96 -5.74 -0.33
CA SER A 55 7.24 -5.65 -1.60
C SER A 55 6.98 -4.21 -2.04
N LYS A 56 7.00 -4.03 -3.36
CA LYS A 56 6.80 -2.73 -3.99
C LYS A 56 5.31 -2.43 -4.06
N ILE A 57 4.92 -1.24 -3.62
CA ILE A 57 3.55 -0.72 -3.73
C ILE A 57 3.57 0.47 -4.67
N GLU A 58 2.69 0.45 -5.67
CA GLU A 58 2.47 1.55 -6.61
C GLU A 58 0.97 1.88 -6.64
N ASN A 59 0.64 3.16 -6.70
CA ASN A 59 -0.72 3.58 -7.06
C ASN A 59 -0.76 3.75 -8.59
N ILE A 60 -1.66 3.05 -9.26
CA ILE A 60 -1.75 3.01 -10.73
C ILE A 60 -3.21 3.03 -11.20
N THR A 61 -3.41 3.56 -12.41
CA THR A 61 -4.65 3.45 -13.17
C THR A 61 -4.30 2.98 -14.58
N PHE A 62 -5.03 1.99 -15.09
CA PHE A 62 -4.84 1.49 -16.46
C PHE A 62 -5.74 2.25 -17.43
N ASP A 63 -5.17 2.74 -18.54
CA ASP A 63 -5.88 3.46 -19.61
C ASP A 63 -6.49 2.52 -20.67
N LYS A 64 -6.28 1.21 -20.49
CA LYS A 64 -6.74 0.11 -21.34
C LYS A 64 -7.14 -1.06 -20.46
N GLU A 65 -7.82 -2.03 -21.08
CA GLU A 65 -8.22 -3.29 -20.44
C GLU A 65 -7.03 -3.91 -19.70
N HIS A 66 -7.25 -4.23 -18.43
CA HIS A 66 -6.30 -4.94 -17.59
C HIS A 66 -7.07 -5.96 -16.76
N LEU A 67 -7.03 -7.21 -17.21
CA LEU A 67 -7.79 -8.30 -16.60
C LEU A 67 -7.02 -8.89 -15.41
N ILE A 68 -7.72 -9.07 -14.30
CA ILE A 68 -7.23 -9.71 -13.08
C ILE A 68 -8.13 -10.89 -12.72
N ILE A 69 -7.60 -11.85 -11.97
CA ILE A 69 -8.36 -13.00 -11.47
C ILE A 69 -8.58 -12.86 -9.97
N ASN A 70 -9.80 -13.15 -9.52
CA ASN A 70 -10.09 -13.43 -8.12
C ASN A 70 -10.74 -14.82 -7.97
N GLU A 71 -11.13 -15.18 -6.74
CA GLU A 71 -11.72 -16.50 -6.43
C GLU A 71 -13.00 -16.82 -7.22
N ARG A 72 -13.69 -15.81 -7.76
CA ARG A 72 -15.03 -15.95 -8.36
C ARG A 72 -15.01 -15.78 -9.87
N GLU A 73 -14.21 -14.83 -10.37
CA GLU A 73 -14.27 -14.41 -11.76
C GLU A 73 -13.00 -13.69 -12.22
N THR A 74 -12.98 -13.38 -13.51
CA THR A 74 -12.04 -12.43 -14.11
C THR A 74 -12.69 -11.06 -14.15
N LEU A 75 -11.98 -10.04 -13.68
CA LEU A 75 -12.44 -8.65 -13.61
C LEU A 75 -11.53 -7.75 -14.45
N ASP A 76 -12.11 -6.82 -15.20
CA ASP A 76 -11.36 -5.73 -15.85
C ASP A 76 -11.29 -4.53 -14.90
N ILE A 77 -10.08 -4.05 -14.61
CA ILE A 77 -9.82 -2.87 -13.77
C ILE A 77 -9.42 -1.63 -14.57
N ILE A 78 -9.80 -1.54 -15.85
CA ILE A 78 -9.66 -0.33 -16.66
C ILE A 78 -10.26 0.90 -15.96
N ASN A 79 -9.56 2.03 -16.01
CA ASN A 79 -9.94 3.30 -15.38
C ASN A 79 -10.22 3.21 -13.86
N THR A 80 -9.77 2.15 -13.20
CA THR A 80 -9.86 1.99 -11.75
C THR A 80 -8.50 2.34 -11.14
N GLU A 81 -8.50 3.24 -10.16
CA GLU A 81 -7.32 3.53 -9.35
C GLU A 81 -7.11 2.41 -8.34
N VAL A 82 -5.94 1.79 -8.36
CA VAL A 82 -5.64 0.61 -7.54
C VAL A 82 -4.25 0.71 -6.91
N PHE A 83 -4.08 0.10 -5.75
CA PHE A 83 -2.77 -0.26 -5.27
C PHE A 83 -2.30 -1.55 -5.95
N LYS A 84 -1.18 -1.47 -6.65
CA LYS A 84 -0.45 -2.60 -7.22
C LYS A 84 0.66 -3.02 -6.25
N VAL A 85 0.56 -4.23 -5.70
CA VAL A 85 1.58 -4.83 -4.85
C VAL A 85 2.34 -5.87 -5.64
N THR A 86 3.64 -5.67 -5.83
CA THR A 86 4.54 -6.60 -6.54
C THR A 86 5.43 -7.32 -5.55
N PHE A 87 5.26 -8.64 -5.46
CA PHE A 87 6.07 -9.54 -4.66
C PHE A 87 7.13 -10.21 -5.54
N THR A 88 8.40 -10.01 -5.17
CA THR A 88 9.52 -10.74 -5.77
C THR A 88 9.50 -12.20 -5.31
N THR A 89 9.63 -13.11 -6.26
CA THR A 89 9.68 -14.55 -6.01
C THR A 89 11.03 -15.15 -6.36
N LYS A 90 11.28 -16.36 -5.89
CA LYS A 90 12.48 -17.16 -6.19
C LYS A 90 12.61 -17.50 -7.67
N ASP A 91 11.48 -17.52 -8.38
CA ASP A 91 11.35 -18.02 -9.75
C ASP A 91 10.82 -16.92 -10.70
N ASP A 92 11.05 -15.65 -10.39
CA ASP A 92 10.60 -14.51 -11.22
C ASP A 92 11.11 -14.60 -12.67
N ASP A 93 12.32 -15.14 -12.87
CA ASP A 93 12.92 -15.34 -14.19
C ASP A 93 12.12 -16.33 -15.06
N LEU A 94 11.32 -17.21 -14.44
CA LEU A 94 10.54 -18.24 -15.12
C LEU A 94 9.04 -17.91 -15.16
N LEU A 95 8.48 -17.46 -14.04
CA LEU A 95 7.03 -17.31 -13.84
C LEU A 95 6.61 -15.84 -13.67
N GLY A 96 7.56 -14.91 -13.69
CA GLY A 96 7.34 -13.52 -13.30
C GLY A 96 7.02 -13.36 -11.81
N PRO A 97 6.94 -12.10 -11.34
CA PRO A 97 6.55 -11.79 -9.97
C PRO A 97 5.08 -12.13 -9.69
N VAL A 98 4.72 -12.18 -8.41
CA VAL A 98 3.30 -12.19 -8.01
C VAL A 98 2.83 -10.76 -7.87
N ILE A 99 1.73 -10.42 -8.53
CA ILE A 99 1.17 -9.07 -8.53
C ILE A 99 -0.28 -9.13 -8.05
N VAL A 100 -0.59 -8.38 -7.00
CA VAL A 100 -1.93 -8.28 -6.40
C VAL A 100 -2.41 -6.84 -6.46
N TYR A 101 -3.71 -6.67 -6.74
CA TYR A 101 -4.36 -5.37 -6.86
C TYR A 101 -5.38 -5.19 -5.74
N LEU A 102 -5.38 -4.00 -5.14
CA LEU A 102 -6.28 -3.63 -4.05
C LEU A 102 -6.97 -2.32 -4.37
N ASP A 103 -8.21 -2.20 -3.92
CA ASP A 103 -8.97 -0.94 -3.94
C ASP A 103 -8.27 0.12 -3.07
N THR A 104 -8.18 1.36 -3.56
CA THR A 104 -7.42 2.41 -2.88
C THR A 104 -8.13 3.00 -1.66
N ASP A 105 -9.46 2.87 -1.59
CA ASP A 105 -10.26 3.45 -0.50
C ASP A 105 -10.47 2.44 0.64
N THR A 106 -10.64 1.16 0.31
CA THR A 106 -11.02 0.10 1.26
C THR A 106 -9.88 -0.86 1.59
N PHE A 107 -8.82 -0.88 0.79
CA PHE A 107 -7.74 -1.87 0.83
C PHE A 107 -8.23 -3.32 0.65
N GLU A 108 -9.44 -3.53 0.11
CA GLU A 108 -9.91 -4.86 -0.25
C GLU A 108 -9.18 -5.35 -1.50
N VAL A 109 -8.82 -6.64 -1.52
CA VAL A 109 -8.14 -7.25 -2.66
C VAL A 109 -9.13 -7.47 -3.80
N LEU A 110 -8.86 -6.86 -4.95
CA LEU A 110 -9.66 -6.99 -6.17
C LEU A 110 -9.32 -8.26 -6.95
N GLY A 111 -8.05 -8.67 -6.90
CA GLY A 111 -7.53 -9.87 -7.57
C GLY A 111 -6.02 -9.80 -7.84
N MET A 112 -5.52 -10.74 -8.63
CA MET A 112 -4.11 -10.83 -9.01
C MET A 112 -3.92 -10.92 -10.53
N ASP A 113 -2.71 -10.62 -11.01
CA ASP A 113 -2.33 -10.87 -12.41
C ASP A 113 -2.32 -12.38 -12.70
N PHE A 114 -2.58 -12.70 -13.97
CA PHE A 114 -2.38 -14.04 -14.50
C PHE A 114 -0.88 -14.40 -14.44
N ARG A 115 -0.58 -15.60 -13.93
CA ARG A 115 0.74 -16.23 -13.99
C ARG A 115 0.61 -17.53 -14.76
N GLU A 116 1.63 -17.85 -15.56
CA GLU A 116 1.73 -19.14 -16.26
C GLU A 116 2.17 -20.28 -15.32
#